data_AF-A0A6G9D051-F1
#
_entry.id   AF-A0A6G9D051-F1
#
_cell.length_a   1.000
_cell.length_b   1.000
_cell.length_c   1.000
_cell.angle_alpha   90.00
_cell.angle_beta   90.00
_cell.angle_gamma   90.00
#
_symmetry.space_group_name_H-M   'P 1'
#
loop_
_entity.id
_entity.type
_entity.pdbx_description
1 polymer ?
#
loop_
_entity_poly.entity_id
_entity_poly.type
_entity_poly.pdbx_seq_one_letter_code
_entity_poly.pdbx_strand_id
1 'polypeptide(L)' 'MKIGKQAFYRQIDLPQAQAYEAMAETMATSAVTCDAQEGMQAFVDKRKPEWRNK' A
#
# COMPACT_ATOMS: atom_id res chain seq x y z
N MET A 1 1.24 3.45 7.81
CA MET A 1 2.45 3.66 6.96
C MET A 1 3.56 2.58 7.03
N LYS A 2 3.54 1.59 7.94
CA LYS A 2 4.67 0.64 8.10
C LYS A 2 4.78 -0.44 7.00
N ILE A 3 3.64 -0.88 6.43
CA ILE A 3 3.57 -2.03 5.53
C ILE A 3 4.31 -1.79 4.20
N GLY A 4 4.01 -0.68 3.51
CA GLY A 4 4.63 -0.38 2.21
C GLY A 4 6.14 -0.20 2.27
N LYS A 5 6.66 0.47 3.31
CA LYS A 5 8.10 0.65 3.50
C LYS A 5 8.80 -0.66 3.81
N GLN A 6 8.22 -1.53 4.65
CA GLN A 6 8.80 -2.84 4.94
C GLN A 6 8.80 -3.76 3.71
N ALA A 7 7.72 -3.77 2.93
CA ALA A 7 7.65 -4.55 1.71
C ALA A 7 8.64 -4.06 0.65
N PHE A 8 8.81 -2.73 0.53
CA PHE A 8 9.82 -2.13 -0.34
C PHE A 8 11.25 -2.59 -0.01
N TYR A 9 11.60 -2.69 1.29
CA TYR A 9 12.93 -3.20 1.67
C TYR A 9 13.06 -4.70 1.43
N ARG A 10 12.00 -5.50 1.58
CA ARG A 10 12.04 -6.94 1.31
C ARG A 10 12.21 -7.26 -0.18
N GLN A 11 11.62 -6.47 -1.07
CA GLN A 11 11.72 -6.73 -2.51
C GLN A 11 13.10 -6.38 -3.11
N ILE A 12 13.90 -5.53 -2.45
CA ILE A 12 15.20 -5.07 -2.97
C ILE A 12 16.16 -6.25 -3.21
N ASP A 13 16.07 -7.28 -2.38
CA ASP A 13 16.95 -8.46 -2.45
C ASP A 13 16.35 -9.61 -3.29
N LEU A 14 15.18 -9.42 -3.91
CA LEU A 14 14.48 -10.47 -4.66
C LEU A 14 14.68 -10.34 -6.18
N PRO A 15 14.77 -11.47 -6.92
CA PRO A 15 14.62 -11.46 -8.36
C PRO A 15 13.27 -10.86 -8.78
N GLN A 16 13.22 -10.15 -9.90
CA GLN A 16 12.05 -9.37 -10.34
C GLN A 16 10.73 -10.16 -10.27
N ALA A 17 10.69 -11.41 -10.74
CA ALA A 17 9.47 -12.22 -10.68
C ALA A 17 8.96 -12.45 -9.25
N GLN A 18 9.87 -12.75 -8.32
CA GLN A 18 9.55 -12.97 -6.90
C GLN A 18 9.19 -11.65 -6.20
N ALA A 19 9.81 -10.55 -6.59
CA ALA A 19 9.45 -9.21 -6.12
C ALA A 19 8.00 -8.87 -6.49
N TYR A 20 7.57 -9.16 -7.73
CA TYR A 20 6.19 -8.95 -8.17
C TYR A 20 5.20 -9.81 -7.38
N GLU A 21 5.49 -11.10 -7.17
CA GLU A 21 4.63 -11.98 -6.37
C GLU A 21 4.50 -11.48 -4.92
N ALA A 22 5.63 -11.16 -4.27
CA ALA A 22 5.63 -10.69 -2.88
C ALA A 22 4.93 -9.32 -2.71
N MET A 23 5.07 -8.43 -3.70
CA MET A 23 4.40 -7.14 -3.67
C MET A 23 2.90 -7.24 -3.95
N ALA A 24 2.46 -8.18 -4.80
CA ALA A 24 1.04 -8.30 -5.14
C ALA A 24 0.16 -8.52 -3.90
N GLU A 25 0.55 -9.45 -3.02
CA GLU A 25 -0.17 -9.71 -1.76
C GLU A 25 -0.14 -8.51 -0.81
N THR A 26 1.03 -7.87 -0.69
CA THR A 26 1.20 -6.67 0.14
C THR A 26 0.29 -5.53 -0.34
N MET A 27 0.22 -5.30 -1.64
CA MET A 27 -0.59 -4.26 -2.24
C MET A 27 -2.08 -4.56 -2.09
N ALA A 28 -2.50 -5.80 -2.34
CA ALA A 28 -3.88 -6.23 -2.13
C ALA A 28 -4.33 -6.03 -0.67
N THR A 29 -3.48 -6.45 0.28
CA THR A 29 -3.74 -6.30 1.72
C THR A 29 -3.75 -4.83 2.14
N SER A 30 -2.87 -4.02 1.57
CA SER A 30 -2.83 -2.58 1.87
C SER A 30 -4.04 -1.85 1.30
N ALA A 31 -4.53 -2.24 0.12
CA ALA A 31 -5.65 -1.60 -0.57
C ALA A 31 -6.98 -1.74 0.19
N VAL A 32 -7.14 -2.78 1.01
CA VAL A 32 -8.35 -2.98 1.84
C VAL A 32 -8.28 -2.27 3.19
N THR A 33 -7.20 -1.57 3.50
CA THR A 33 -7.10 -0.79 4.76
C THR A 33 -7.98 0.47 4.69
N CYS A 34 -8.50 0.89 5.84
CA CYS A 34 -9.35 2.09 5.92
C CYS A 34 -8.64 3.34 5.38
N ASP A 35 -7.36 3.53 5.70
CA ASP A 35 -6.59 4.65 5.18
C ASP A 35 -6.39 4.53 3.66
N ALA A 36 -6.11 3.34 3.12
CA ALA A 36 -5.99 3.20 1.66
C ALA A 36 -7.30 3.50 0.93
N GLN A 37 -8.43 3.03 1.44
CA GLN A 37 -9.75 3.34 0.89
C GLN A 37 -10.06 4.83 0.98
N GLU A 38 -9.78 5.46 2.11
CA GLU A 38 -9.94 6.90 2.30
C GLU A 38 -9.06 7.70 1.34
N GLY A 39 -7.80 7.31 1.15
CA GLY A 39 -6.90 7.94 0.20
C GLY A 39 -7.39 7.84 -1.24
N MET A 40 -7.85 6.65 -1.65
CA MET A 40 -8.43 6.43 -2.98
C MET A 40 -9.71 7.25 -3.18
N GLN A 41 -10.62 7.24 -2.21
CA GLN A 41 -11.88 7.98 -2.27
C GLN A 41 -11.64 9.49 -2.28
N ALA A 42 -10.76 10.00 -1.41
CA ALA A 42 -10.42 11.42 -1.36
C ALA A 42 -9.78 11.92 -2.66
N PHE A 43 -8.96 11.08 -3.30
CA PHE A 43 -8.38 11.38 -4.61
C PHE A 43 -9.46 11.50 -5.70
N VAL A 44 -10.39 10.55 -5.76
CA VAL A 44 -11.53 10.58 -6.71
C VAL A 44 -12.40 11.82 -6.47
N ASP A 45 -12.70 12.13 -5.21
CA ASP A 45 -13.55 13.25 -4.81
C ASP A 45 -12.83 14.60 -4.85
N LYS A 46 -11.52 14.63 -5.16
CA LYS A 46 -10.67 15.84 -5.14
C LYS A 46 -10.71 16.60 -3.80
N ARG A 47 -10.86 15.88 -2.70
CA ARG A 47 -10.87 16.42 -1.34
C ARG A 47 -9.58 16.07 -0.61
N LYS A 48 -9.32 16.73 0.51
CA LYS A 48 -8.22 16.34 1.40
C LYS A 48 -8.61 15.02 2.11
N PRO A 49 -7.71 14.02 2.15
CA PRO A 49 -7.95 12.78 2.87
C PRO A 49 -7.88 12.97 4.39
N GLU A 50 -8.74 12.28 5.13
CA GLU A 50 -8.76 12.23 6.59
C GLU A 50 -8.15 10.91 7.09
N TRP A 51 -6.83 10.92 7.28
CA TRP A 51 -6.11 9.74 7.77
C TRP A 51 -6.44 9.44 9.24
N ARG A 52 -6.74 8.18 9.55
CA ARG A 52 -7.10 7.77 10.92
C ARG A 52 -5.90 7.34 11.77
N ASN A 53 -4.68 7.36 11.22
CA ASN A 53 -3.40 7.20 11.91
C ASN A 53 -3.43 6.18 13.08
N LYS A 54 -3.60 4.89 12.76
CA LYS A 54 -3.15 3.79 13.63
C LYS A 54 -1.92 3.10 13.04
#